data_AF-S4A7W9-F1
#
_entry.id   AF-S4A7W9-F1
#
_cell.length_a   1.000
_cell.length_b   1.000
_cell.length_c   1.000
_cell.angle_alpha   90.00
_cell.angle_beta   90.00
_cell.angle_gamma   90.00
#
_symmetry.space_group_name_H-M   'P 1'
#
loop_
_entity.id
_entity.type
_entity.pdbx_description
1 polymer ?
#
loop_
_entity_poly.entity_id
_entity_poly.type
_entity_poly.pdbx_seq_one_letter_code
_entity_poly.pdbx_strand_id
1 'polypeptide(L)' 'MTSPARTTTLAGCRQCAGSPALVLDTISGSRLDNDRIAADRARQLGHGAHTHADLNTDMHVVRPLGEPT' A
#
# COMPACT_ATOMS: atom_id res chain seq x y z
N MET A 1 -12.57 13.49 -7.17
CA MET A 1 -12.35 12.41 -8.15
C MET A 1 -11.34 11.46 -7.54
N THR A 2 -11.77 10.28 -7.11
CA THR A 2 -10.87 9.27 -6.56
C THR A 2 -10.24 8.54 -7.75
N SER A 3 -8.92 8.63 -7.90
CA SER A 3 -8.21 7.86 -8.92
C SER A 3 -8.56 6.37 -8.79
N PRO A 4 -8.76 5.63 -9.89
CA PRO A 4 -9.03 4.20 -9.80
C PRO A 4 -7.84 3.52 -9.12
N ALA A 5 -8.14 2.72 -8.11
CA ALA A 5 -7.16 1.93 -7.40
C ALA A 5 -6.44 0.99 -8.40
N ARG A 6 -5.12 1.09 -8.49
CA ARG A 6 -4.30 0.32 -9.44
C ARG A 6 -3.90 -1.01 -8.81
N THR A 7 -4.02 -2.09 -9.56
CA THR A 7 -3.54 -3.41 -9.11
C THR A 7 -2.13 -3.67 -9.65
N THR A 8 -1.26 -4.22 -8.80
CA THR A 8 0.10 -4.60 -9.19
C THR A 8 0.55 -5.85 -8.47
N THR A 9 1.45 -6.62 -9.08
CA THR A 9 2.08 -7.79 -8.46
C THR A 9 3.28 -7.32 -7.65
N LEU A 10 3.26 -7.59 -6.34
CA LEU A 10 4.34 -7.18 -5.43
C LEU A 10 5.24 -8.37 -5.15
N ALA A 11 6.45 -8.34 -5.71
CA ALA A 11 7.49 -9.31 -5.41
C ALA A 11 8.21 -8.93 -4.10
N GLY A 12 8.47 -9.92 -3.24
CA GLY A 12 9.28 -9.74 -2.03
C GLY A 12 8.56 -9.25 -0.78
N CYS A 13 7.32 -8.76 -0.87
CA CYS A 13 6.52 -8.49 0.32
C CYS A 13 5.90 -9.78 0.85
N ARG A 14 6.23 -10.18 2.08
CA ARG A 14 5.70 -11.43 2.68
C ARG A 14 4.17 -11.48 2.72
N GLN A 15 3.51 -10.33 2.85
CA GLN A 15 2.04 -10.21 2.89
C GLN A 15 1.40 -10.19 1.49
N CYS A 16 2.17 -9.92 0.43
CA CYS A 16 1.67 -9.89 -0.96
C CYS A 16 2.38 -10.89 -1.88
N ALA A 17 3.28 -11.72 -1.36
CA ALA A 17 4.19 -12.51 -2.18
C ALA A 17 3.41 -13.44 -3.12
N GLY A 18 3.62 -13.24 -4.43
CA GLY A 18 2.94 -14.03 -5.45
C GLY A 18 1.46 -13.72 -5.64
N SER A 19 0.93 -12.67 -4.99
CA SER A 19 -0.46 -12.24 -5.12
C SER A 19 -0.55 -10.81 -5.66
N PRO A 20 -1.55 -10.49 -6.50
CA PRO A 20 -1.84 -9.12 -6.85
C PRO A 20 -2.33 -8.35 -5.62
N ALA A 21 -1.91 -7.10 -5.49
CA ALA A 21 -2.36 -6.19 -4.47
C ALA A 21 -2.96 -4.93 -5.11
N LEU A 22 -3.95 -4.36 -4.43
CA LEU A 22 -4.61 -3.12 -4.80
C LEU A 22 -3.93 -1.94 -4.10
N VAL A 23 -3.48 -0.95 -4.86
CA VAL A 23 -3.00 0.33 -4.33
C VAL A 23 -4.22 1.19 -3.99
N LEU A 24 -4.43 1.41 -2.70
CA LEU A 24 -5.54 2.19 -2.15
C LEU A 24 -5.20 3.69 -2.09
N ASP A 25 -3.95 4.02 -1.78
CA ASP A 25 -3.48 5.40 -1.67
C ASP A 25 -1.99 5.49 -2.02
N THR A 26 -1.53 6.68 -2.42
CA THR A 26 -0.12 7.00 -2.70
C THR A 26 0.23 8.34 -2.09
N ILE A 27 1.27 8.35 -1.27
CA ILE A 27 1.72 9.50 -0.50
C ILE A 27 3.14 9.83 -0.95
N SER A 28 3.26 10.99 -1.59
CA SER A 28 4.53 11.55 -2.07
C SER A 28 4.90 12.77 -1.21
N GLY A 29 6.14 12.85 -0.73
CA GLY A 29 6.58 13.85 0.25
C GLY A 29 7.92 13.54 0.94
N SER A 30 8.23 14.23 2.04
CA SER A 30 9.45 13.97 2.83
C SER A 30 9.39 12.56 3.43
N ARG A 31 10.47 11.78 3.29
CA ARG A 31 10.49 10.34 3.64
C ARG A 31 10.03 10.04 5.07
N LEU A 32 10.37 10.89 6.04
CA LEU A 32 10.01 10.69 7.45
C LEU A 32 8.51 10.89 7.69
N ASP A 33 7.88 11.81 6.95
CA ASP A 33 6.45 12.09 7.06
C ASP A 33 5.62 11.07 6.28
N ASN A 34 6.10 10.61 5.13
CA ASN A 34 5.39 9.64 4.28
C ASN A 34 5.12 8.32 5.01
N ASP A 35 6.11 7.79 5.72
CA ASP A 35 5.97 6.53 6.48
C ASP A 35 4.87 6.66 7.55
N ARG A 36 4.87 7.78 8.28
CA ARG A 36 3.90 8.04 9.35
C ARG A 36 2.49 8.21 8.79
N ILE A 37 2.34 9.00 7.72
CA ILE A 37 1.06 9.25 7.07
C ILE A 37 0.51 7.95 6.46
N ALA A 38 1.36 7.17 5.77
CA ALA A 38 0.96 5.91 5.16
C ALA A 38 0.55 4.89 6.21
N ALA A 39 1.27 4.80 7.33
CA ALA A 39 0.91 3.92 8.44
C ALA A 39 -0.43 4.31 9.07
N ASP A 40 -0.66 5.60 9.30
CA ASP A 40 -1.94 6.10 9.80
C ASP A 40 -3.09 5.78 8.82
N ARG A 41 -2.88 5.98 7.52
CA ARG A 41 -3.85 5.63 6.47
C ARG A 41 -4.14 4.13 6.41
N ALA A 42 -3.11 3.28 6.46
CA ALA A 42 -3.29 1.83 6.49
C ALA A 42 -4.12 1.39 7.72
N ARG A 43 -3.86 1.98 8.89
CA ARG A 43 -4.63 1.72 10.12
C ARG A 43 -6.08 2.16 10.00
N GLN A 44 -6.34 3.32 9.40
CA GLN A 44 -7.71 3.82 9.16
C GLN A 44 -8.48 2.93 8.17
N LEU A 45 -7.80 2.41 7.15
CA LEU A 45 -8.41 1.53 6.14
C LEU A 45 -8.68 0.11 6.65
N GLY A 46 -7.90 -0.36 7.62
CA GLY A 46 -8.05 -1.68 8.23
C GLY A 46 -8.00 -2.85 7.23
N HIS A 47 -8.51 -4.01 7.63
CA HIS A 47 -8.74 -5.17 6.76
C HIS A 47 -7.52 -5.55 5.88
N GLY A 48 -6.36 -5.78 6.49
CA GLY A 48 -5.15 -6.22 5.76
C GLY A 48 -4.43 -5.13 4.96
N ALA A 49 -4.88 -3.87 5.04
CA ALA A 49 -4.16 -2.74 4.45
C ALA A 49 -2.81 -2.53 5.15
N HIS A 50 -1.74 -2.36 4.38
CA HIS A 50 -0.40 -2.12 4.87
C HIS A 50 0.40 -1.27 3.88
N THR A 51 1.61 -0.85 4.26
CA THR A 51 2.39 0.16 3.52
C THR A 51 3.55 -0.44 2.76
N HIS A 52 3.83 0.09 1.56
CA HIS A 52 4.97 -0.28 0.71
C HIS A 52 5.69 0.98 0.24
N ALA A 53 7.02 0.99 0.32
CA ALA A 53 7.83 2.05 -0.28
C ALA A 53 8.20 1.67 -1.72
N ASP A 54 8.12 2.62 -2.65
CA ASP A 54 8.69 2.44 -3.99
C ASP A 54 10.17 2.88 -4.06
N LEU A 55 10.77 2.76 -5.24
CA LEU A 55 12.17 3.17 -5.48
C LEU A 55 12.39 4.69 -5.38
N ASN A 56 11.33 5.48 -5.55
CA ASN A 56 11.35 6.94 -5.47
C ASN A 56 11.06 7.44 -4.05
N THR A 57 10.93 6.55 -3.07
CA THR A 57 10.58 6.82 -1.66
C THR A 57 9.14 7.29 -1.42
N ASP A 58 8.27 7.11 -2.43
CA ASP A 58 6.84 7.27 -2.27
C ASP A 58 6.28 6.08 -1.47
N MET A 59 5.26 6.36 -0.66
CA MET A 59 4.61 5.35 0.17
C MET A 59 3.23 5.02 -0.38
N HIS A 60 3.00 3.74 -0.65
CA HIS A 60 1.74 3.21 -1.12
C HIS A 60 1.04 2.47 0.00
N VAL A 61 -0.25 2.75 0.20
CA VAL A 61 -1.09 1.89 1.03
C VAL A 61 -1.71 0.84 0.13
N VAL A 62 -1.46 -0.42 0.41
CA VAL A 62 -1.86 -1.55 -0.44
C VAL A 62 -2.67 -2.58 0.34
N ARG A 63 -3.48 -3.36 -0.37
CA ARG A 63 -4.23 -4.50 0.16
C ARG A 63 -4.08 -5.72 -0.76
N PRO A 64 -3.68 -6.89 -0.24
CA PRO A 64 -3.62 -8.10 -1.05
C PRO A 64 -5.04 -8.53 -1.47
N LEU A 65 -5.20 -8.95 -2.72
CA LEU A 65 -6.50 -9.38 -3.26
C LEU A 65 -6.84 -10.85 -2.93
N GLY A 66 -5.96 -11.55 -2.22
CA GLY A 66 -6.05 -12.99 -1.96
C GLY A 66 -6.13 -13.38 -0.49
N GLU A 67 -6.36 -12.45 0.44
CA GLU A 67 -6.67 -12.85 1.82
C GLU A 67 -8.03 -13.57 1.82
N PRO A 68 -8.09 -14.83 2.28
CA PRO A 68 -9.36 -15.51 2.47
C PRO A 68 -10.15 -14.76 3.55
N THR A 69 -11.35 -14.30 3.19
CA THR A 69 -12.36 -13.78 4.11
C THR A 69 -12.83 -14.84 5.09
#